data_AF-A0AAU5ZKM7-F1
#
_entry.id   AF-A0AAU5ZKM7-F1
#
_cell.length_a   1.000
_cell.length_b   1.000
_cell.length_c   1.000
_cell.angle_alpha   90.00
_cell.angle_beta   90.00
_cell.angle_gamma   90.00
#
_symmetry.space_group_name_H-M   'P 1'
#
loop_
_entity.id
_entity.type
_entity.pdbx_description
1 polymer ?
#
loop_
_entity_poly.entity_id
_entity_poly.type
_entity_poly.pdbx_seq_one_letter_code
_entity_poly.pdbx_strand_id
1 'polypeptide(L)' 'MGGLPHNSPTCNGSTVTGIGHDKLGKIWYRALTTYMTSGTTYAQARTATLNAATDLYGANSTERAAVAATWSAVSVN' A
#
# COMPACT_ATOMS: atom_id res chain seq x y z
N MET A 1 5.43 -2.18 -42.04
CA MET A 1 5.12 -1.23 -40.95
C MET A 1 3.83 -1.69 -40.27
N GLY A 2 3.93 -2.70 -39.40
CA GLY A 2 2.79 -3.29 -38.69
C GLY A 2 2.70 -2.73 -37.28
N GLY A 3 1.84 -1.73 -37.09
CA GLY A 3 1.55 -1.14 -35.79
C GLY A 3 0.78 -2.14 -34.94
N LEU A 4 1.50 -2.90 -34.10
CA LEU A 4 0.89 -3.58 -32.97
C LEU A 4 0.53 -2.50 -31.94
N PRO A 5 -0.75 -2.29 -31.62
CA PRO A 5 -1.10 -1.46 -30.49
C PRO A 5 -0.52 -2.15 -29.25
N HIS A 6 0.48 -1.53 -28.63
CA HIS A 6 0.83 -1.78 -27.24
C HIS A 6 -0.30 -1.20 -26.37
N ASN A 7 -1.50 -1.77 -26.52
CA ASN A 7 -2.42 -1.85 -25.41
C ASN A 7 -1.74 -2.87 -24.49
N SER A 8 -1.06 -2.37 -23.47
CA SER A 8 -0.81 -3.14 -22.27
C SER A 8 -2.09 -3.01 -21.45
N PRO A 9 -3.16 -3.82 -21.67
CA PRO A 9 -4.10 -3.97 -20.60
C PRO A 9 -3.25 -4.58 -19.50
N THR A 10 -3.01 -3.82 -18.44
CA THR A 10 -2.74 -4.38 -17.13
C THR A 10 -3.73 -5.54 -16.96
N CYS A 11 -3.23 -6.75 -17.25
CA CYS A 11 -4.01 -7.93 -17.57
C CYS A 11 -4.50 -8.56 -16.28
N ASN A 12 -5.30 -7.79 -15.55
CA ASN A 12 -6.13 -8.32 -14.51
C ASN A 12 -7.37 -7.49 -14.19
N GLY A 13 -7.70 -6.40 -14.91
CA GLY A 13 -8.92 -5.60 -14.70
C GLY A 13 -9.10 -5.00 -13.30
N SER A 14 -8.26 -5.40 -12.36
CA SER A 14 -8.02 -4.91 -11.04
C SER A 14 -6.83 -3.99 -11.21
N THR A 15 -7.07 -2.87 -11.89
CA THR A 15 -6.48 -1.64 -11.34
C THR A 15 -6.85 -1.74 -9.87
N VAL A 16 -5.88 -1.85 -8.99
CA VAL A 16 -6.16 -1.62 -7.58
C VAL A 16 -6.59 -0.15 -7.57
N THR A 17 -7.89 0.08 -7.77
CA THR A 17 -8.57 1.32 -7.47
C THR A 17 -8.57 1.52 -5.95
N GLY A 18 -7.81 0.71 -5.20
CA GLY A 18 -7.35 1.03 -3.87
C GLY A 18 -6.40 2.22 -3.95
N ILE A 19 -6.93 3.38 -3.58
CA ILE A 19 -6.27 4.61 -3.10
C ILE A 19 -5.17 5.26 -3.95
N GLY A 20 -4.63 4.58 -4.95
CA GLY A 20 -3.51 5.03 -5.77
C GLY A 20 -2.15 4.87 -5.09
N HIS A 21 -1.12 4.59 -5.88
CA HIS A 21 0.27 4.49 -5.42
C HIS A 21 0.75 5.76 -4.70
N ASP A 22 0.22 6.93 -5.06
CA ASP A 22 0.57 8.21 -4.42
C ASP A 22 0.18 8.24 -2.94
N LYS A 23 -1.07 7.85 -2.62
CA LYS A 23 -1.55 7.77 -1.24
C LYS A 23 -0.84 6.67 -0.46
N LEU A 24 -0.63 5.53 -1.11
CA LEU A 24 0.05 4.38 -0.51
C LEU A 24 1.51 4.71 -0.18
N GLY A 25 2.19 5.44 -1.08
CA GLY A 25 3.54 5.97 -0.88
C GLY A 25 3.61 6.94 0.31
N LYS A 26 2.64 7.86 0.45
CA LYS A 26 2.56 8.76 1.62
C LYS A 26 2.42 8.01 2.94
N ILE A 27 1.60 6.96 2.98
CA ILE A 27 1.41 6.12 4.17
C ILE A 27 2.70 5.39 4.52
N TRP A 28 3.31 4.73 3.54
CA TRP A 28 4.55 3.97 3.73
C TRP A 28 5.70 4.88 4.17
N TYR A 29 5.81 6.06 3.57
CA TYR A 29 6.81 7.06 3.95
C TYR A 29 6.63 7.51 5.40
N ARG A 30 5.40 7.88 5.79
CA ARG A 30 5.10 8.27 7.18
C ARG A 30 5.33 7.13 8.17
N ALA A 31 4.94 5.91 7.81
CA ALA A 31 5.20 4.73 8.63
C ALA A 31 6.70 4.56 8.88
N LEU A 32 7.51 4.62 7.82
CA LEU A 32 8.96 4.51 7.88
C LEU A 32 9.62 5.59 8.73
N THR A 33 9.21 6.86 8.57
CA THR A 33 9.87 7.98 9.25
C THR A 33 9.42 8.16 10.70
N THR A 34 8.18 7.78 11.02
CA THR A 34 7.57 8.09 12.32
C THR A 34 7.51 6.88 13.24
N TYR A 35 7.35 5.67 12.69
CA TYR A 35 7.07 4.47 13.48
C TYR A 35 8.11 3.36 13.29
N MET A 36 8.81 3.31 12.15
CA MET A 36 9.88 2.34 11.94
C MET A 36 11.24 2.90 12.36
N THR A 37 12.00 2.09 13.07
CA THR A 37 13.42 2.28 13.40
C THR A 37 14.26 1.11 12.87
N SER A 38 15.58 1.17 13.01
CA SER A 38 16.53 0.17 12.51
C SER A 38 16.31 -1.27 13.02
N GLY A 39 15.45 -1.47 14.04
CA GLY A 39 15.10 -2.78 14.60
C GLY A 39 13.65 -3.24 14.29
N THR A 40 12.95 -2.56 13.38
CA THR A 40 11.53 -2.85 13.12
C THR A 40 11.36 -4.18 12.39
N THR A 41 10.64 -5.11 12.98
CA THR A 41 10.26 -6.37 12.32
C THR A 41 9.08 -6.15 11.39
N TYR A 42 8.84 -7.09 10.47
CA TYR A 42 7.70 -6.99 9.54
C TYR A 42 6.34 -6.86 10.27
N ALA A 43 6.16 -7.51 11.42
CA ALA A 43 4.95 -7.37 12.23
C ALA A 43 4.77 -5.95 12.80
N GLN A 44 5.87 -5.33 13.24
CA GLN A 44 5.86 -3.93 13.71
C GLN A 44 5.63 -2.97 12.53
N ALA A 45 6.24 -3.23 11.38
CA ALA A 45 6.05 -2.45 10.16
C ALA A 45 4.58 -2.47 9.67
N ARG A 46 3.89 -3.61 9.81
CA ARG A 46 2.45 -3.72 9.55
C ARG A 46 1.63 -2.82 10.47
N THR A 47 1.91 -2.86 11.75
CA THR A 47 1.20 -2.02 12.73
C THR A 47 1.47 -0.53 12.47
N ALA A 48 2.74 -0.18 12.20
CA ALA A 48 3.18 1.17 11.85
C ALA A 48 2.45 1.74 10.62
N THR A 49 2.36 0.97 9.54
CA THR A 49 1.68 1.39 8.30
C THR A 49 0.16 1.49 8.47
N LEU A 50 -0.47 0.61 9.25
CA LEU A 50 -1.90 0.73 9.59
C LEU A 50 -2.19 1.96 10.45
N ASN A 51 -1.32 2.28 11.40
CA ASN A 51 -1.41 3.50 12.22
C ASN A 51 -1.20 4.75 11.37
N ALA A 52 -0.19 4.76 10.50
CA ALA A 52 0.05 5.87 9.57
C ALA A 52 -1.12 6.09 8.60
N ALA A 53 -1.75 5.01 8.11
CA ALA A 53 -2.96 5.10 7.27
C ALA A 53 -4.13 5.69 8.05
N THR A 54 -4.30 5.24 9.30
CA THR A 54 -5.36 5.72 10.21
C THR A 54 -5.18 7.20 10.54
N ASP A 55 -3.95 7.65 10.74
CA ASP A 55 -3.63 9.05 11.04
C ASP A 55 -3.86 9.97 9.83
N LEU A 56 -3.44 9.54 8.63
CA LEU A 56 -3.57 10.34 7.41
C LEU A 56 -4.99 10.38 6.85
N TYR A 57 -5.74 9.28 6.95
CA TYR A 57 -7.03 9.14 6.26
C TYR A 57 -8.18 8.75 7.18
N GLY A 58 -7.92 8.23 8.37
CA GLY A 58 -8.93 7.72 9.30
C GLY A 58 -9.00 6.19 9.38
N ALA A 59 -9.53 5.69 10.50
CA ALA A 59 -9.55 4.27 10.83
C ALA A 59 -10.45 3.42 9.92
N ASN A 60 -11.44 4.03 9.28
CA ASN A 60 -12.44 3.38 8.42
C ASN A 60 -12.21 3.64 6.93
N SER A 61 -11.03 4.15 6.57
CA SER A 61 -10.75 4.59 5.21
C SER A 61 -10.27 3.44 4.34
N THR A 62 -10.58 3.52 3.05
CA THR A 62 -10.19 2.50 2.07
C THR A 62 -8.67 2.35 1.98
N GLU A 63 -7.93 3.38 2.39
CA GLU A 63 -6.47 3.38 2.50
C GLU A 63 -5.95 2.35 3.51
N ARG A 64 -6.56 2.31 4.69
CA ARG A 64 -6.19 1.35 5.73
C ARG A 64 -6.52 -0.08 5.30
N ALA A 65 -7.67 -0.27 4.67
CA ALA A 65 -8.06 -1.58 4.13
C ALA A 65 -7.09 -2.04 3.02
N ALA A 66 -6.67 -1.14 2.13
CA ALA A 66 -5.68 -1.43 1.11
C ALA A 66 -4.32 -1.80 1.72
N VAL A 67 -3.86 -1.07 2.75
CA VAL A 67 -2.63 -1.41 3.49
C VAL A 67 -2.76 -2.78 4.15
N ALA A 68 -3.89 -3.08 4.80
CA ALA A 68 -4.12 -4.39 5.40
C ALA A 68 -4.09 -5.52 4.36
N ALA A 69 -4.72 -5.33 3.20
CA ALA A 69 -4.69 -6.27 2.08
C ALA A 69 -3.27 -6.44 1.51
N THR A 70 -2.51 -5.35 1.42
CA THR A 70 -1.11 -5.39 0.96
C THR A 70 -0.26 -6.25 1.89
N TRP A 71 -0.40 -6.11 3.21
CA TRP A 71 0.30 -6.94 4.19
C TRP A 71 -0.11 -8.41 4.12
N SER A 72 -1.37 -8.70 3.81
CA SER A 72 -1.83 -10.06 3.55
C SER A 72 -1.18 -10.65 2.29
N ALA A 73 -0.88 -9.83 1.29
CA ALA A 73 -0.26 -10.27 0.04
C ALA A 73 1.25 -10.51 0.17
N VAL A 74 1.96 -9.78 1.03
CA VAL A 74 3.40 -10.01 1.28
C VAL A 74 3.68 -11.22 2.18
N SER A 75 2.68 -12.05 2.51
CA SER A 75 2.81 -13.29 3.30
C SER A 75 3.59 -13.16 4.61
N VAL A 76 3.58 -11.97 5.20
CA VAL A 76 4.06 -11.77 6.56
C VAL A 76 2.87 -12.00 7.50
N ASN A 77 2.71 -13.25 7.94
CA ASN A 77 1.82 -13.60 9.03
C ASN A 77 2.57 -13.51 10.36
#